data_AF-X1J345-F1
#
_entry.id   AF-X1J345-F1
#
_cell.length_a   1.000
_cell.length_b   1.000
_cell.length_c   1.000
_cell.angle_alpha   90.00
_cell.angle_beta   90.00
_cell.angle_gamma   90.00
#
_symmetry.space_group_name_H-M   'P 1'
#
loop_
_entity.id
_entity.type
_entity.pdbx_description
1 polymer ?
#
loop_
_entity_poly.entity_id
_entity_poly.type
_entity_poly.pdbx_seq_one_letter_code
_entity_poly.pdbx_strand_id
1 'polypeptide(L)'
;FAKVDVGRCFVAVFILAGRALRQIAIGQIIELTNAKVEAKSVGFKLDGSVFIEKLVIRPYQKQKYDDAILKAETVYARFGKVSLLLLRPRLKEISVNDFVFDAQYDLDTGRWNVGALKIKAPGGPGKMPLVRLERGRLQYSKVSGGRREVAAVVPLDARFGPAEETRDGYRFNITTAERADFGKSTLTGFWQPGRITIAGGISSADVPAFERSWTINVLAAELNYDQSNVFSLKLRIKDLLSTHSPSPD
;
A
#
# COMPACT_ATOMS: atom_id res chain seq x y z
N PHE A 1 34.60 39.61 -19.45
CA PHE A 1 33.49 38.68 -19.74
C PHE A 1 33.81 37.33 -19.13
N ALA A 2 33.18 37.02 -17.99
CA ALA A 2 33.36 35.72 -17.34
C ALA A 2 32.72 34.65 -18.23
N LYS A 3 33.55 33.72 -18.74
CA LYS A 3 33.09 32.46 -19.33
C LYS A 3 32.44 31.67 -18.18
N VAL A 4 31.15 31.89 -17.95
CA VAL A 4 30.37 31.03 -17.07
C VAL A 4 30.42 29.66 -17.72
N ASP A 5 31.10 28.74 -17.05
CA ASP A 5 31.35 27.38 -17.52
C ASP A 5 30.01 26.63 -17.50
N VAL A 6 29.25 26.78 -18.59
CA VAL A 6 27.85 26.35 -18.73
C VAL A 6 27.68 24.90 -18.27
N GLY A 7 28.66 24.04 -18.55
CA GLY A 7 28.67 22.64 -18.11
C GLY A 7 28.64 22.47 -16.58
N ARG A 8 29.33 23.31 -15.82
CA ARG A 8 29.37 23.23 -14.34
C ARG A 8 28.07 23.71 -13.71
N CYS A 9 27.40 24.70 -14.31
CA CYS A 9 26.08 25.15 -13.88
C CYS A 9 25.00 24.06 -14.10
N PHE A 10 25.02 23.37 -15.24
CA PHE A 10 24.09 22.27 -15.51
C PHE A 10 24.25 21.12 -14.52
N VAL A 11 25.49 20.74 -14.18
CA VAL A 11 25.76 19.69 -13.18
C VAL A 11 25.27 20.11 -11.79
N ALA A 12 25.50 21.35 -11.38
CA ALA A 12 25.05 21.85 -10.08
C ALA A 12 23.52 21.87 -9.96
N VAL A 13 22.82 22.38 -10.98
CA VAL A 13 21.35 22.35 -11.05
C VAL A 13 20.84 20.92 -11.00
N PHE A 14 21.48 20.00 -11.72
CA PHE A 14 21.09 18.60 -11.73
C PHE A 14 21.25 17.93 -10.36
N ILE A 15 22.35 18.18 -9.64
CA ILE A 15 22.58 17.65 -8.29
C ILE A 15 21.55 18.19 -7.31
N LEU A 16 21.29 19.50 -7.35
CA LEU A 16 20.32 20.15 -6.45
C LEU A 16 18.89 19.70 -6.74
N ALA A 17 18.50 19.63 -8.02
CA ALA A 17 17.20 19.09 -8.43
C ALA A 17 17.03 17.64 -8.00
N GLY A 18 18.07 16.80 -8.20
CA GLY A 18 18.07 15.42 -7.75
C GLY A 18 17.89 15.28 -6.24
N ARG A 19 18.53 16.14 -5.43
CA ARG A 19 18.34 16.15 -3.96
C ARG A 19 16.93 16.57 -3.56
N ALA A 20 16.40 17.63 -4.19
CA ALA A 20 15.04 18.11 -3.92
C ALA A 20 13.99 17.04 -4.27
N LEU A 21 14.10 16.41 -5.44
CA LEU A 21 13.15 15.40 -5.90
C LEU A 21 13.09 14.17 -4.98
N ARG A 22 14.21 13.77 -4.37
CA ARG A 22 14.24 12.70 -3.36
C ARG A 22 13.39 13.04 -2.14
N GLN A 23 13.55 14.25 -1.61
CA GLN A 23 12.78 14.73 -0.46
C GLN A 23 11.29 14.86 -0.79
N ILE A 24 10.98 15.33 -1.99
CA ILE A 24 9.60 15.47 -2.47
C ILE A 24 8.93 14.10 -2.63
N ALA A 25 9.65 13.08 -3.11
CA ALA A 25 9.11 11.73 -3.21
C ALA A 25 8.75 11.16 -1.83
N ILE A 26 9.66 11.27 -0.86
CA ILE A 26 9.40 10.85 0.53
C ILE A 26 8.23 11.65 1.13
N GLY A 27 8.22 12.96 0.94
CA GLY A 27 7.13 13.84 1.40
C GLY A 27 5.77 13.43 0.84
N GLN A 28 5.67 13.12 -0.46
CA GLN A 28 4.42 12.66 -1.06
C GLN A 28 3.99 11.27 -0.56
N ILE A 29 4.92 10.35 -0.27
CA ILE A 29 4.59 9.06 0.35
C ILE A 29 4.08 9.26 1.79
N ILE A 30 4.70 10.18 2.54
CA ILE A 30 4.23 10.58 3.88
C ILE A 30 2.83 11.19 3.79
N GLU A 31 2.56 12.07 2.82
CA GLU A 31 1.23 12.66 2.61
C GLU A 31 0.17 11.61 2.26
N LEU A 32 0.51 10.64 1.41
CA LEU A 32 -0.41 9.57 0.98
C LEU A 32 -0.77 8.62 2.12
N THR A 33 0.19 8.29 2.97
CA THR A 33 0.00 7.31 4.05
C THR A 33 -0.36 7.94 5.39
N ASN A 34 -0.07 9.24 5.54
CA ASN A 34 -0.10 9.97 6.80
C ASN A 34 0.66 9.23 7.92
N ALA A 35 1.81 8.65 7.56
CA ALA A 35 2.63 7.82 8.43
C ALA A 35 4.10 8.23 8.32
N LYS A 36 4.91 7.79 9.29
CA LYS A 36 6.35 8.02 9.28
C LYS A 36 6.98 7.10 8.24
N VAL A 37 7.79 7.68 7.35
CA VAL A 37 8.55 6.96 6.33
C VAL A 37 10.03 7.01 6.67
N GLU A 38 10.67 5.85 6.66
CA GLU A 38 12.11 5.68 6.81
C GLU A 38 12.65 4.94 5.60
N ALA A 39 13.88 5.25 5.21
CA ALA A 39 14.56 4.61 4.08
C ALA A 39 16.05 4.49 4.38
N LYS A 40 16.68 3.39 3.94
CA LYS A 40 18.13 3.23 4.04
C LYS A 40 18.84 4.15 3.04
N SER A 41 18.36 4.17 1.81
CA SER A 41 18.94 5.02 0.76
C SER A 41 17.84 5.52 -0.19
N VAL A 42 18.05 6.70 -0.75
CA VAL A 42 17.17 7.30 -1.76
C VAL A 42 18.04 7.82 -2.90
N GLY A 43 17.91 7.17 -4.05
CA GLY A 43 18.57 7.51 -5.31
C GLY A 43 17.62 8.22 -6.27
N PHE A 44 18.18 9.07 -7.14
CA PHE A 44 17.44 9.67 -8.25
C PHE A 44 18.11 9.25 -9.55
N LYS A 45 17.32 8.79 -10.51
CA LYS A 45 17.76 8.38 -11.85
C LYS A 45 17.46 9.49 -12.86
N LEU A 46 18.26 9.53 -13.93
CA LEU A 46 18.16 10.51 -15.02
C LEU A 46 16.80 10.49 -15.74
N ASP A 47 16.08 9.38 -15.67
CA ASP A 47 14.76 9.22 -16.28
C ASP A 47 13.60 9.86 -15.48
N GLY A 48 13.92 10.54 -14.37
CA GLY A 48 12.94 11.17 -13.48
C GLY A 48 12.33 10.22 -12.45
N SER A 49 12.89 9.02 -12.29
CA SER A 49 12.51 8.08 -11.23
C SER A 49 13.37 8.23 -9.97
N VAL A 50 12.76 7.95 -8.83
CA VAL A 50 13.37 7.85 -7.52
C VAL A 50 13.38 6.38 -7.14
N PHE A 51 14.55 5.89 -6.74
CA PHE A 51 14.73 4.56 -6.20
C PHE A 51 14.91 4.67 -4.68
N ILE A 52 14.14 3.92 -3.91
CA ILE A 52 14.20 3.90 -2.46
C ILE A 52 14.51 2.48 -2.02
N GLU A 53 15.59 2.32 -1.25
CA GLU A 53 16.03 1.04 -0.72
C GLU A 53 15.60 0.92 0.75
N LYS A 54 15.05 -0.25 1.11
CA LYS A 54 14.58 -0.58 2.46
C LYS A 54 13.64 0.47 3.04
N LEU A 55 12.53 0.70 2.33
CA LEU A 55 11.48 1.60 2.79
C LEU A 55 10.71 0.96 3.94
N VAL A 56 10.50 1.71 5.01
CA VAL A 56 9.67 1.32 6.16
C VAL A 56 8.65 2.40 6.44
N ILE A 57 7.37 2.03 6.46
CA ILE A 57 6.25 2.88 6.86
C ILE A 57 5.78 2.41 8.23
N ARG A 58 5.68 3.33 9.17
CA ARG A 58 5.28 3.03 10.55
C ARG A 58 4.45 4.17 11.16
N PRO A 59 3.71 3.93 12.25
CA PRO A 59 3.06 5.00 12.99
C PRO A 59 4.04 6.09 13.44
N TYR A 60 3.56 7.33 13.57
CA TYR A 60 4.37 8.43 14.13
C TYR A 60 4.71 8.21 15.61
N GLN A 61 3.76 7.65 16.36
CA GLN A 61 3.95 7.30 17.76
C GLN A 61 4.72 5.99 17.81
N LYS A 62 5.99 6.08 18.20
CA LYS A 62 6.88 4.93 18.31
C LYS A 62 6.44 4.01 19.44
N GLN A 63 6.16 2.75 19.11
CA GLN A 63 5.93 1.71 20.11
C GLN A 63 7.25 1.14 20.65
N LYS A 64 7.15 0.38 21.76
CA LYS A 64 8.29 -0.34 22.37
C LYS A 64 8.76 -1.53 21.53
N TYR A 65 7.96 -1.95 20.57
CA TYR A 65 8.19 -3.05 19.65
C TYR A 65 8.19 -2.55 18.20
N ASP A 66 8.55 -3.43 17.27
CA ASP A 66 8.53 -3.12 15.84
C ASP A 66 7.10 -3.07 15.31
N ASP A 67 6.58 -1.86 15.15
CA ASP A 67 5.22 -1.52 14.74
C ASP A 67 5.11 -1.16 13.24
N ALA A 68 6.12 -1.50 12.45
CA ALA A 68 6.14 -1.24 11.02
C ALA A 68 4.90 -1.83 10.33
N ILE A 69 4.20 -0.97 9.60
CA ILE A 69 2.99 -1.31 8.84
C ILE A 69 3.36 -1.87 7.47
N LEU A 70 4.36 -1.25 6.81
CA LEU A 70 4.87 -1.68 5.52
C LEU A 70 6.39 -1.68 5.55
N LYS A 71 7.00 -2.77 5.11
CA LYS A 71 8.42 -2.84 4.78
C LYS A 71 8.55 -3.23 3.32
N ALA A 72 9.49 -2.65 2.60
CA ALA A 72 9.75 -3.00 1.21
C ALA A 72 11.25 -2.93 0.92
N GLU A 73 11.77 -3.93 0.22
CA GLU A 73 13.19 -3.93 -0.14
C GLU A 73 13.48 -2.86 -1.19
N THR A 74 12.62 -2.77 -2.21
CA THR A 74 12.76 -1.77 -3.27
C THR A 74 11.45 -1.06 -3.57
N VAL A 75 11.52 0.27 -3.63
CA VAL A 75 10.42 1.12 -4.10
C VAL A 75 10.91 2.02 -5.22
N TYR A 76 10.17 2.01 -6.31
CA TYR A 76 10.38 2.86 -7.47
C TYR A 76 9.25 3.87 -7.54
N ALA A 77 9.58 5.15 -7.45
CA ALA A 77 8.61 6.23 -7.57
C ALA A 77 8.93 7.08 -8.80
N ARG A 78 7.94 7.41 -9.62
CA ARG A 78 8.15 8.16 -10.87
C ARG A 78 7.36 9.45 -10.86
N PHE A 79 8.04 10.55 -11.16
CA PHE A 79 7.40 11.85 -11.35
C PHE A 79 6.75 11.96 -12.73
N GLY A 80 5.63 12.70 -12.80
CA GLY A 80 5.02 13.06 -14.07
C GLY A 80 5.90 14.05 -14.85
N LYS A 81 6.16 13.78 -16.13
CA LYS A 81 6.99 14.66 -16.99
C LYS A 81 6.48 16.11 -17.01
N VAL A 82 5.18 16.29 -17.19
CA VAL A 82 4.53 17.62 -17.19
C VAL A 82 4.70 18.31 -15.83
N SER A 83 4.56 17.57 -14.74
CA SER A 83 4.71 18.10 -13.37
C SER A 83 6.14 18.60 -13.10
N LEU A 84 7.15 17.92 -13.66
CA LEU A 84 8.55 18.33 -13.58
C LEU A 84 8.80 19.59 -14.41
N LEU A 85 8.29 19.65 -15.65
CA LEU A 85 8.42 20.83 -16.52
C LEU A 85 7.76 22.08 -15.90
N LEU A 86 6.63 21.91 -15.22
CA LEU A 86 5.93 22.98 -14.52
C LEU A 86 6.55 23.32 -13.14
N LEU A 87 7.69 22.71 -12.78
CA LEU A 87 8.35 22.87 -11.48
C LEU A 87 7.43 22.59 -10.28
N ARG A 88 6.43 21.72 -10.49
CA ARG A 88 5.47 21.24 -9.48
C ARG A 88 5.51 19.71 -9.46
N PRO A 89 6.65 19.11 -9.07
CA PRO A 89 6.85 17.67 -9.14
C PRO A 89 5.75 16.90 -8.41
N ARG A 90 5.09 15.97 -9.12
CA ARG A 90 4.06 15.08 -8.59
C ARG A 90 4.36 13.64 -8.98
N LEU A 91 4.29 12.73 -8.00
CA LEU A 91 4.37 11.31 -8.26
C LEU A 91 3.19 10.89 -9.14
N LYS A 92 3.49 10.17 -10.20
CA LYS A 92 2.52 9.56 -11.11
C LYS A 92 2.39 8.06 -10.86
N GLU A 93 3.49 7.42 -10.45
CA GLU A 93 3.55 5.98 -10.24
C GLU A 93 4.45 5.64 -9.06
N ILE A 94 4.06 4.63 -8.29
CA ILE A 94 4.81 4.05 -7.18
C ILE A 94 4.73 2.53 -7.35
N SER A 95 5.87 1.87 -7.57
CA SER A 95 5.98 0.40 -7.59
C SER A 95 6.77 -0.04 -6.37
N VAL A 96 6.18 -0.90 -5.56
CA VAL A 96 6.75 -1.46 -4.33
C VAL A 96 6.93 -2.95 -4.58
N ASN A 97 8.18 -3.43 -4.51
CA ASN A 97 8.47 -4.85 -4.69
C ASN A 97 8.90 -5.50 -3.38
N ASP A 98 8.60 -6.78 -3.25
CA ASP A 98 9.10 -7.64 -2.18
C ASP A 98 8.74 -7.06 -0.81
N PHE A 99 7.48 -6.67 -0.67
CA PHE A 99 6.98 -5.97 0.51
C PHE A 99 6.38 -6.91 1.54
N VAL A 100 6.36 -6.44 2.78
CA VAL A 100 5.64 -7.06 3.90
C VAL A 100 4.72 -6.00 4.46
N PHE A 101 3.41 -6.21 4.31
CA PHE A 101 2.39 -5.44 4.99
C PHE A 101 1.99 -6.20 6.25
N ASP A 102 2.24 -5.64 7.43
CA ASP A 102 1.99 -6.31 8.72
C ASP A 102 0.88 -5.59 9.47
N ALA A 103 -0.32 -6.20 9.47
CA ALA A 103 -1.44 -5.77 10.28
C ALA A 103 -1.31 -6.40 11.67
N GLN A 104 -0.91 -5.57 12.63
CA GLN A 104 -0.65 -5.99 14.01
C GLN A 104 -1.80 -5.58 14.91
N TYR A 105 -2.31 -6.52 15.69
CA TYR A 105 -3.26 -6.28 16.77
C TYR A 105 -2.57 -6.43 18.12
N ASP A 106 -2.48 -5.34 18.87
CA ASP A 106 -1.96 -5.31 20.23
C ASP A 106 -3.05 -5.77 21.20
N LEU A 107 -2.83 -6.93 21.83
CA LEU A 107 -3.72 -7.54 22.80
C LEU A 107 -3.72 -6.80 24.14
N ASP A 108 -2.64 -6.10 24.47
CA ASP A 108 -2.50 -5.38 25.73
C ASP A 108 -3.28 -4.04 25.67
N THR A 109 -3.31 -3.39 24.50
CA THR A 109 -3.97 -2.08 24.30
C THR A 109 -5.28 -2.14 23.51
N GLY A 110 -5.57 -3.26 22.85
CA GLY A 110 -6.72 -3.43 21.96
C GLY A 110 -6.63 -2.61 20.66
N ARG A 111 -5.41 -2.23 20.23
CA ARG A 111 -5.21 -1.31 19.10
C ARG A 111 -4.56 -2.00 17.90
N TRP A 112 -4.91 -1.51 16.72
CA TRP A 112 -4.28 -1.90 15.46
C TRP A 112 -3.19 -0.90 15.06
N ASN A 113 -2.02 -1.37 14.63
CA ASN A 113 -0.97 -0.48 14.08
C ASN A 113 -1.45 0.24 12.80
N VAL A 114 -2.25 -0.44 11.96
CA VAL A 114 -2.85 0.11 10.74
C VAL A 114 -3.84 1.23 11.00
N GLY A 115 -4.36 1.37 12.23
CA GLY A 115 -5.21 2.50 12.62
C GLY A 115 -4.49 3.85 12.57
N ALA A 116 -3.15 3.85 12.51
CA ALA A 116 -2.36 5.06 12.28
C ALA A 116 -2.41 5.54 10.81
N LEU A 117 -2.76 4.67 9.86
CA LEU A 117 -2.91 5.07 8.46
C LEU A 117 -4.16 5.95 8.31
N LYS A 118 -3.96 7.20 7.91
CA LYS A 118 -5.04 8.09 7.51
C LYS A 118 -4.91 8.37 6.03
N ILE A 119 -5.31 7.39 5.22
CA ILE A 119 -5.28 7.54 3.77
C ILE A 119 -6.33 8.58 3.41
N LYS A 120 -5.87 9.80 3.11
CA LYS A 120 -6.74 10.88 2.68
C LYS A 120 -7.14 10.60 1.23
N ALA A 121 -8.44 10.49 0.97
CA ALA A 121 -8.93 10.62 -0.40
C ALA A 121 -8.46 12.01 -0.91
N PRO A 122 -7.73 12.09 -2.05
CA PRO A 122 -7.20 13.36 -2.52
C PRO A 122 -8.31 14.35 -2.85
N GLY A 123 -8.58 15.29 -1.94
CA GLY A 123 -9.40 16.48 -2.19
C GLY A 123 -8.51 17.60 -2.73
N GLY A 124 -8.24 17.58 -4.05
CA GLY A 124 -7.44 18.62 -4.71
C GLY A 124 -7.02 18.23 -6.13
N PRO A 125 -6.43 19.17 -6.91
CA PRO A 125 -6.13 18.99 -8.34
C PRO A 125 -4.99 18.00 -8.66
N GLY A 126 -4.66 17.08 -7.75
CA GLY A 126 -3.67 16.02 -7.96
C GLY A 126 -4.32 14.66 -7.80
N LYS A 127 -4.49 13.93 -8.91
CA LYS A 127 -4.89 12.52 -8.88
C LYS A 127 -3.85 11.71 -8.10
N MET A 128 -4.29 10.80 -7.24
CA MET A 128 -3.40 9.83 -6.58
C MET A 128 -2.52 9.13 -7.63
N PRO A 129 -1.23 8.86 -7.33
CA PRO A 129 -0.42 8.06 -8.23
C PRO A 129 -0.99 6.66 -8.40
N LEU A 130 -0.63 6.02 -9.51
CA LEU A 130 -0.79 4.59 -9.66
C LEU A 130 0.18 3.89 -8.67
N VAL A 131 -0.35 3.10 -7.76
CA VAL A 131 0.41 2.27 -6.83
C VAL A 131 0.35 0.81 -7.28
N ARG A 132 1.52 0.19 -7.41
CA ARG A 132 1.70 -1.24 -7.69
C ARG A 132 2.45 -1.85 -6.52
N LEU A 133 1.90 -2.91 -5.95
CA LEU A 133 2.47 -3.70 -4.90
C LEU A 133 2.70 -5.09 -5.50
N GLU A 134 3.96 -5.49 -5.66
CA GLU A 134 4.35 -6.69 -6.39
C GLU A 134 5.16 -7.64 -5.47
N ARG A 135 4.86 -8.94 -5.55
CA ARG A 135 5.56 -10.03 -4.85
C ARG A 135 5.61 -9.84 -3.32
N GLY A 136 4.55 -9.33 -2.73
CA GLY A 136 4.53 -9.08 -1.30
C GLY A 136 3.79 -10.12 -0.48
N ARG A 137 3.73 -9.84 0.81
CA ARG A 137 3.02 -10.65 1.81
C ARG A 137 2.20 -9.75 2.72
N LEU A 138 0.93 -10.08 2.90
CA LEU A 138 0.12 -9.62 4.00
C LEU A 138 0.37 -10.53 5.19
N GLN A 139 0.74 -9.94 6.32
CA GLN A 139 0.91 -10.63 7.58
C GLN A 139 -0.13 -10.10 8.57
N TYR A 140 -0.72 -11.02 9.32
CA TYR A 140 -1.47 -10.69 10.52
C TYR A 140 -0.65 -11.16 11.72
N SER A 141 -0.36 -10.22 12.62
CA SER A 141 0.39 -10.51 13.84
C SER A 141 -0.39 -10.09 15.07
N LYS A 142 -0.19 -10.82 16.16
CA LYS A 142 -0.65 -10.45 17.50
C LYS A 142 0.54 -9.94 18.30
N VAL A 143 0.32 -8.92 19.13
CA VAL A 143 1.34 -8.42 20.04
C VAL A 143 0.83 -8.56 21.48
N SER A 144 1.62 -9.17 22.36
CA SER A 144 1.35 -9.23 23.79
C SER A 144 2.65 -9.20 24.59
N GLY A 145 2.68 -8.44 25.69
CA GLY A 145 3.88 -8.17 26.46
C GLY A 145 5.00 -7.53 25.63
N GLY A 146 4.65 -6.80 24.57
CA GLY A 146 5.58 -6.24 23.58
C GLY A 146 6.26 -7.29 22.68
N ARG A 147 5.83 -8.56 22.70
CA ARG A 147 6.31 -9.61 21.81
C ARG A 147 5.33 -9.81 20.67
N ARG A 148 5.87 -9.80 19.44
CA ARG A 148 5.10 -9.99 18.21
C ARG A 148 5.12 -11.47 17.81
N GLU A 149 3.94 -12.02 17.56
CA GLU A 149 3.72 -13.36 17.03
C GLU A 149 2.96 -13.28 15.72
N VAL A 150 3.50 -13.87 14.66
CA VAL A 150 2.85 -13.89 13.34
C VAL A 150 1.81 -15.00 13.35
N ALA A 151 0.53 -14.61 13.24
CA ALA A 151 -0.58 -15.54 13.23
C ALA A 151 -0.90 -16.04 11.81
N ALA A 152 -0.74 -15.20 10.78
CA ALA A 152 -1.00 -15.59 9.39
C ALA A 152 -0.12 -14.85 8.38
N VAL A 153 0.13 -15.48 7.23
CA VAL A 153 0.87 -14.89 6.11
C VAL A 153 0.21 -15.29 4.79
N VAL A 154 -0.10 -14.29 3.96
CA VAL A 154 -0.74 -14.44 2.64
C VAL A 154 0.14 -13.76 1.59
N PRO A 155 0.64 -14.46 0.56
CA PRO A 155 1.31 -13.80 -0.57
C PRO A 155 0.29 -13.01 -1.40
N LEU A 156 0.61 -11.77 -1.77
CA LEU A 156 -0.29 -10.95 -2.58
C LEU A 156 0.42 -9.98 -3.52
N ASP A 157 -0.28 -9.67 -4.59
CA ASP A 157 -0.07 -8.54 -5.48
C ASP A 157 -1.27 -7.59 -5.36
N ALA A 158 -1.02 -6.30 -5.45
CA ALA A 158 -2.10 -5.32 -5.48
C ALA A 158 -1.79 -4.15 -6.41
N ARG A 159 -2.85 -3.58 -6.97
CA ARG A 159 -2.80 -2.39 -7.79
C ARG A 159 -3.87 -1.44 -7.32
N PHE A 160 -3.52 -0.17 -7.20
CA PHE A 160 -4.44 0.89 -6.78
C PHE A 160 -4.16 2.15 -7.58
N GLY A 161 -5.19 2.77 -8.17
CA GLY A 161 -4.96 3.95 -9.01
C GLY A 161 -6.26 4.65 -9.40
N PRO A 162 -6.17 5.75 -10.16
CA PRO A 162 -7.35 6.51 -10.61
C PRO A 162 -8.32 5.62 -11.40
N ALA A 163 -9.62 5.77 -11.15
CA ALA A 163 -10.66 5.21 -12.00
C ALA A 163 -10.86 6.13 -13.21
N GLU A 164 -10.91 5.58 -14.42
CA GLU A 164 -11.11 6.39 -15.64
C GLU A 164 -12.56 6.91 -15.75
N GLU A 165 -13.50 6.19 -15.14
CA GLU A 165 -14.96 6.39 -15.24
C GLU A 165 -15.49 7.45 -14.26
N THR A 166 -14.76 7.75 -13.18
CA THR A 166 -15.19 8.67 -12.13
C THR A 166 -14.10 9.68 -11.80
N ARG A 167 -14.42 10.98 -11.82
CA ARG A 167 -13.42 12.06 -11.67
C ARG A 167 -12.63 11.97 -10.36
N ASP A 168 -13.25 11.44 -9.30
CA ASP A 168 -12.69 11.38 -7.94
C ASP A 168 -12.63 9.96 -7.37
N GLY A 169 -12.82 8.95 -8.22
CA GLY A 169 -12.78 7.55 -7.82
C GLY A 169 -11.44 6.89 -8.11
N TYR A 170 -11.19 5.83 -7.35
CA TYR A 170 -10.01 4.99 -7.46
C TYR A 170 -10.46 3.55 -7.63
N ARG A 171 -9.70 2.79 -8.43
CA ARG A 171 -9.92 1.36 -8.60
C ARG A 171 -8.78 0.61 -7.94
N PHE A 172 -9.10 -0.48 -7.26
CA PHE A 172 -8.10 -1.43 -6.80
C PHE A 172 -8.37 -2.83 -7.32
N ASN A 173 -7.29 -3.60 -7.41
CA ASN A 173 -7.30 -5.03 -7.61
C ASN A 173 -6.25 -5.63 -6.66
N ILE A 174 -6.63 -6.65 -5.92
CA ILE A 174 -5.78 -7.39 -4.99
C ILE A 174 -5.91 -8.85 -5.37
N THR A 175 -4.78 -9.52 -5.57
CA THR A 175 -4.76 -10.94 -5.91
C THR A 175 -3.78 -11.68 -5.04
N THR A 176 -4.15 -12.87 -4.58
CA THR A 176 -3.19 -13.78 -3.94
C THR A 176 -2.37 -14.52 -4.99
N ALA A 177 -1.25 -15.11 -4.57
CA ALA A 177 -0.52 -16.03 -5.43
C ALA A 177 -1.33 -17.32 -5.65
N GLU A 178 -1.27 -17.86 -6.85
CA GLU A 178 -1.94 -19.12 -7.17
C GLU A 178 -1.29 -20.29 -6.40
N ARG A 179 -2.11 -21.05 -5.66
CA ARG A 179 -1.69 -22.29 -4.99
C ARG A 179 -2.40 -23.49 -5.63
N ALA A 180 -1.66 -24.57 -5.82
CA ALA A 180 -2.05 -25.76 -6.60
C ALA A 180 -3.43 -26.33 -6.25
N ASP A 181 -3.86 -26.21 -4.99
CA ASP A 181 -5.04 -26.93 -4.49
C ASP A 181 -6.29 -26.05 -4.27
N PHE A 182 -6.17 -24.71 -4.34
CA PHE A 182 -7.23 -23.82 -3.84
C PHE A 182 -7.48 -22.53 -4.62
N GLY A 183 -6.87 -22.41 -5.81
CA GLY A 183 -7.13 -21.31 -6.75
C GLY A 183 -6.55 -19.97 -6.30
N LYS A 184 -6.90 -18.91 -7.04
CA LYS A 184 -6.40 -17.55 -6.86
C LYS A 184 -7.50 -16.66 -6.26
N SER A 185 -7.31 -16.16 -5.04
CA SER A 185 -8.20 -15.14 -4.48
C SER A 185 -8.01 -13.83 -5.24
N THR A 186 -9.12 -13.21 -5.63
CA THR A 186 -9.11 -11.94 -6.36
C THR A 186 -10.17 -11.04 -5.76
N LEU A 187 -9.77 -9.84 -5.35
CA LEU A 187 -10.64 -8.78 -4.88
C LEU A 187 -10.44 -7.55 -5.74
N THR A 188 -11.52 -7.08 -6.34
CA THR A 188 -11.55 -5.83 -7.10
C THR A 188 -12.51 -4.87 -6.47
N GLY A 189 -12.33 -3.58 -6.70
CA GLY A 189 -13.24 -2.62 -6.12
C GLY A 189 -12.98 -1.19 -6.51
N PHE A 190 -13.86 -0.34 -6.01
CA PHE A 190 -13.78 1.09 -6.21
C PHE A 190 -13.82 1.80 -4.87
N TRP A 191 -13.04 2.86 -4.76
CA TRP A 191 -13.06 3.76 -3.63
C TRP A 191 -13.28 5.18 -4.13
N GLN A 192 -14.32 5.81 -3.62
CA GLN A 192 -14.57 7.23 -3.74
C GLN A 192 -14.84 7.80 -2.35
N PRO A 193 -14.69 9.12 -2.13
CA PRO A 193 -15.06 9.73 -0.87
C PRO A 193 -16.46 9.29 -0.40
N GLY A 194 -16.51 8.66 0.77
CA GLY A 194 -17.73 8.18 1.42
C GLY A 194 -18.27 6.82 0.95
N ARG A 195 -17.64 6.15 -0.02
CA ARG A 195 -18.04 4.80 -0.47
C ARG A 195 -16.87 3.95 -0.92
N ILE A 196 -16.83 2.71 -0.43
CA ILE A 196 -15.96 1.65 -0.92
C ILE A 196 -16.83 0.48 -1.38
N THR A 197 -16.57 -0.03 -2.58
CA THR A 197 -17.15 -1.28 -3.08
C THR A 197 -16.04 -2.30 -3.26
N ILE A 198 -16.34 -3.55 -2.88
CA ILE A 198 -15.43 -4.68 -3.00
C ILE A 198 -16.22 -5.83 -3.64
N ALA A 199 -15.66 -6.48 -4.63
CA ALA A 199 -16.23 -7.65 -5.28
C ALA A 199 -15.13 -8.66 -5.61
N GLY A 200 -15.41 -9.95 -5.48
CA GLY A 200 -14.46 -10.99 -5.85
C GLY A 200 -14.64 -12.28 -5.07
N GLY A 201 -13.57 -13.05 -4.91
CA GLY A 201 -13.57 -14.31 -4.17
C GLY A 201 -12.36 -14.44 -3.26
N ILE A 202 -12.54 -15.10 -2.13
CA ILE A 202 -11.51 -15.33 -1.10
C ILE A 202 -11.48 -16.81 -0.76
N SER A 203 -10.28 -17.38 -0.69
CA SER A 203 -10.02 -18.74 -0.21
C SER A 203 -9.22 -18.68 1.09
N SER A 204 -9.63 -19.43 2.10
CA SER A 204 -8.91 -19.52 3.38
C SER A 204 -7.67 -20.41 3.29
N ALA A 205 -7.49 -21.16 2.21
CA ALA A 205 -6.24 -21.85 1.92
C ALA A 205 -5.06 -20.87 1.73
N ASP A 206 -5.36 -19.61 1.45
CA ASP A 206 -4.39 -18.53 1.46
C ASP A 206 -3.95 -18.15 2.88
N VAL A 207 -4.68 -18.57 3.92
CA VAL A 207 -4.48 -18.23 5.34
C VAL A 207 -4.21 -19.51 6.17
N PRO A 208 -2.92 -19.87 6.39
CA PRO A 208 -2.53 -21.13 7.04
C PRO A 208 -3.01 -21.29 8.50
N ALA A 209 -3.48 -20.22 9.12
CA ALA A 209 -3.88 -20.19 10.53
C ALA A 209 -5.24 -20.83 10.81
N PHE A 210 -6.02 -21.10 9.75
CA PHE A 210 -7.34 -21.68 9.91
C PHE A 210 -7.27 -23.20 9.83
N GLU A 211 -7.77 -23.88 10.87
CA GLU A 211 -7.93 -25.35 10.92
C GLU A 211 -8.93 -25.89 9.88
N ARG A 212 -9.64 -24.99 9.18
CA ARG A 212 -10.62 -25.32 8.12
C ARG A 212 -10.37 -24.49 6.87
N SER A 213 -10.31 -25.19 5.74
CA SER A 213 -10.35 -24.59 4.41
C SER A 213 -11.79 -24.22 4.03
N TRP A 214 -12.01 -22.95 3.71
CA TRP A 214 -13.27 -22.43 3.19
C TRP A 214 -13.00 -21.54 1.99
N THR A 215 -13.91 -21.56 1.02
CA THR A 215 -13.85 -20.72 -0.17
C THR A 215 -15.14 -19.94 -0.28
N ILE A 216 -15.02 -18.62 -0.46
CA ILE A 216 -16.11 -17.73 -0.87
C ILE A 216 -15.85 -17.38 -2.33
N ASN A 217 -16.63 -17.98 -3.24
CA ASN A 217 -16.46 -17.69 -4.67
C ASN A 217 -16.96 -16.28 -5.03
N VAL A 218 -18.01 -15.81 -4.33
CA VAL A 218 -18.61 -14.50 -4.58
C VAL A 218 -18.83 -13.76 -3.27
N LEU A 219 -17.99 -12.75 -3.06
CA LEU A 219 -18.12 -11.70 -2.06
C LEU A 219 -18.45 -10.40 -2.78
N ALA A 220 -19.47 -9.69 -2.30
CA ALA A 220 -19.76 -8.32 -2.67
C ALA A 220 -20.03 -7.50 -1.41
N ALA A 221 -19.23 -6.47 -1.18
CA ALA A 221 -19.36 -5.56 -0.05
C ALA A 221 -19.47 -4.12 -0.52
N GLU A 222 -20.35 -3.35 0.12
CA GLU A 222 -20.45 -1.91 -0.02
C GLU A 222 -20.36 -1.29 1.38
N LEU A 223 -19.29 -0.54 1.61
CA LEU A 223 -19.10 0.27 2.81
C LEU A 223 -19.38 1.72 2.47
N ASN A 224 -20.40 2.31 3.07
CA ASN A 224 -20.60 3.75 3.07
C ASN A 224 -20.12 4.34 4.38
N TYR A 225 -19.49 5.51 4.32
CA TYR A 225 -18.97 6.20 5.50
C TYR A 225 -19.07 7.72 5.32
N ASP A 226 -19.15 8.47 6.42
CA ASP A 226 -19.17 9.92 6.38
C ASP A 226 -18.12 10.55 7.30
N GLN A 227 -18.05 11.89 7.29
CA GLN A 227 -17.13 12.65 8.15
C GLN A 227 -17.54 12.62 9.64
N SER A 228 -18.77 12.20 9.94
CA SER A 228 -19.32 12.07 11.29
C SER A 228 -19.05 10.69 11.91
N ASN A 229 -18.23 9.85 11.26
CA ASN A 229 -17.94 8.47 11.66
C ASN A 229 -19.19 7.57 11.70
N VAL A 230 -20.20 7.85 10.88
CA VAL A 230 -21.31 6.91 10.65
C VAL A 230 -20.89 5.97 9.52
N PHE A 231 -21.03 4.66 9.76
CA PHE A 231 -20.64 3.63 8.81
C PHE A 231 -21.84 2.72 8.53
N SER A 232 -22.02 2.31 7.27
CA SER A 232 -22.96 1.25 6.89
C SER A 232 -22.25 0.23 6.01
N LEU A 233 -22.30 -1.05 6.38
CA LEU A 233 -21.76 -2.14 5.58
C LEU A 233 -22.92 -2.99 5.05
N LYS A 234 -23.01 -3.11 3.73
CA LYS A 234 -23.83 -4.12 3.06
C LYS A 234 -22.91 -5.21 2.57
N LEU A 235 -23.11 -6.43 3.04
CA LEU A 235 -22.32 -7.59 2.66
C LEU A 235 -23.22 -8.65 2.04
N ARG A 236 -22.80 -9.19 0.90
CA ARG A 236 -23.41 -10.33 0.23
C ARG A 236 -22.33 -11.38 -0.01
N ILE A 237 -22.59 -12.58 0.49
CA ILE A 237 -21.74 -13.74 0.32
C ILE A 237 -22.60 -14.81 -0.36
N LYS A 238 -22.06 -15.42 -1.43
CA LYS A 238 -22.63 -16.61 -2.06
C LYS A 238 -21.56 -17.68 -2.22
N ASP A 239 -22.03 -18.92 -2.34
CA ASP A 239 -21.20 -20.09 -2.64
C ASP A 239 -20.06 -20.27 -1.64
N LEU A 240 -20.42 -20.24 -0.35
CA LEU A 240 -19.51 -20.62 0.73
C LEU A 240 -19.35 -22.15 0.72
N LEU A 241 -18.16 -22.60 0.37
CA LEU A 241 -17.77 -24.01 0.41
C LEU A 241 -16.85 -24.21 1.61
N SER A 242 -17.08 -25.25 2.41
CA SER A 242 -16.20 -25.63 3.51
C SER A 242 -15.76 -27.07 3.34
N THR A 243 -14.46 -27.31 3.39
CA THR A 243 -13.88 -28.65 3.45
C THR A 243 -13.07 -28.78 4.73
N HIS A 244 -13.13 -29.95 5.37
CA HIS A 244 -12.25 -30.20 6.51
C HIS A 244 -10.84 -30.42 5.94
N SER A 245 -9.87 -29.63 6.40
CA SER A 245 -8.47 -29.90 6.08
C SER A 245 -8.10 -31.26 6.70
N PRO A 246 -7.50 -32.21 5.96
CA PRO A 246 -7.01 -33.44 6.55
C PRO A 246 -5.96 -33.07 7.61
N SER A 247 -6.01 -33.77 8.75
CA SER A 247 -5.00 -33.61 9.81
C SER A 247 -3.61 -33.82 9.21
N PRO A 248 -2.61 -32.99 9.54
CA PRO A 248 -1.23 -33.36 9.24
C PRO A 248 -0.89 -34.62 10.05
N ASP A 249 -0.46 -35.67 9.35
CA ASP A 249 0.23 -36.82 9.92
C ASP A 249 1.68 -36.45 10.33
#